data_AF-A0A954LNR5-F1
#
_entry.id   AF-A0A954LNR5-F1
#
_cell.length_a   1.000
_cell.length_b   1.000
_cell.length_c   1.000
_cell.angle_alpha   90.00
_cell.angle_beta   90.00
_cell.angle_gamma   90.00
#
_symmetry.space_group_name_H-M   'P 1'
#
loop_
_entity.id
_entity.type
_entity.pdbx_description
1 polymer ?
#
loop_
_entity_poly.entity_id
_entity_poly.type
_entity_poly.pdbx_seq_one_letter_code
_entity_poly.pdbx_strand_id
1 'polypeptide(L)'
;YANPWGQCWDKWGQNFIADASPGYSYWATPITGKMDYPNKHVGGSQGDRVNKFKKKEYRGRLAYPTFYDKRTRPSAGCEIVSSRHFPDDTQGDFLLTNVIGDRAVIRYGIQDDGSGFGGKEKSPLVSGGDGNFRPVDIQFGPDGALYIVDWHNALIGHLQHNLRDPSRDHSHGRIWRVTYPKRPLVEPAKIAGEPIPDLLDLLKVYEDRTRYRARRELAERETEQVIPAVKKWVDSLSTDDKQYEHNLLEALWVCQTHNHVDRDLLNRVLNAKDYRARAAGVRVLSYWLDRVDKPLDILKKMANDPEGRVRLEAVRALSFLKGDAAVETALEVLNHDSDKWLNYTLEETMRQLEMQ
;
A
#
# COMPACT_ATOMS: atom_id res chain seq x y z
N TYR A 1 14.05 -3.00 1.43
CA TYR A 1 14.22 -1.63 1.96
C TYR A 1 14.71 -1.74 3.39
N ALA A 2 15.20 -0.67 4.02
CA ALA A 2 15.83 -0.79 5.34
C ALA A 2 15.06 -0.13 6.48
N ASN A 3 14.34 0.96 6.22
CA ASN A 3 13.75 1.77 7.28
C ASN A 3 12.36 2.33 6.87
N PRO A 4 11.33 1.47 6.73
CA PRO A 4 10.02 1.82 6.17
C PRO A 4 9.13 2.56 7.17
N TRP A 5 9.50 3.80 7.53
CA TRP A 5 8.76 4.59 8.54
C TRP A 5 7.41 5.13 8.03
N GLY A 6 7.26 5.35 6.73
CA GLY A 6 5.99 5.72 6.14
C GLY A 6 5.36 4.52 5.43
N GLN A 7 4.09 4.23 5.74
CA GLN A 7 3.28 3.26 5.01
C GLN A 7 1.84 3.74 4.87
N CYS A 8 1.31 3.66 3.65
CA CYS A 8 -0.10 3.91 3.37
C CYS A 8 -0.64 2.94 2.33
N TRP A 9 -1.97 2.89 2.21
CA TRP A 9 -2.67 2.05 1.24
C TRP A 9 -3.65 2.89 0.45
N ASP A 10 -3.76 2.63 -0.84
CA ASP A 10 -4.83 3.23 -1.64
C ASP A 10 -6.17 2.52 -1.41
N LYS A 11 -7.21 3.06 -2.04
CA LYS A 11 -8.57 2.51 -2.03
C LYS A 11 -8.65 1.03 -2.42
N TRP A 12 -7.77 0.54 -3.28
CA TRP A 12 -7.74 -0.83 -3.81
C TRP A 12 -6.74 -1.74 -3.08
N GLY A 13 -6.20 -1.26 -1.96
CA GLY A 13 -5.29 -2.01 -1.11
C GLY A 13 -3.84 -2.05 -1.61
N GLN A 14 -3.44 -1.23 -2.57
CA GLN A 14 -2.04 -1.12 -2.98
C GLN A 14 -1.22 -0.40 -1.92
N ASN A 15 -0.10 -1.01 -1.49
CA ASN A 15 0.72 -0.50 -0.39
C ASN A 15 1.89 0.33 -0.91
N PHE A 16 2.05 1.53 -0.35
CA PHE A 16 3.13 2.45 -0.65
C PHE A 16 3.99 2.65 0.60
N ILE A 17 5.31 2.62 0.41
CA ILE A 17 6.30 2.66 1.49
C ILE A 17 7.23 3.84 1.27
N ALA A 18 7.53 4.60 2.31
CA ALA A 18 8.61 5.58 2.35
C ALA A 18 9.79 5.06 3.19
N ASP A 19 10.96 4.86 2.57
CA ASP A 19 12.19 4.41 3.23
C ASP A 19 13.03 5.59 3.68
N ALA A 20 13.06 5.82 4.99
CA ALA A 20 13.47 7.06 5.61
C ALA A 20 14.89 7.50 5.22
N SER A 21 15.88 6.69 5.55
CA SER A 21 17.29 7.07 5.42
C SER A 21 17.75 7.32 3.98
N PRO A 22 17.46 6.44 3.01
CA PRO A 22 17.84 6.68 1.62
C PRO A 22 16.90 7.65 0.88
N GLY A 23 15.68 7.87 1.39
CA GLY A 23 14.67 8.76 0.83
C GLY A 23 13.90 8.19 -0.36
N TYR A 24 13.99 6.89 -0.62
CA TYR A 24 13.22 6.25 -1.69
C TYR A 24 11.82 5.92 -1.22
N SER A 25 10.85 5.94 -2.15
CA SER A 25 9.54 5.35 -1.91
C SER A 25 9.24 4.25 -2.91
N TYR A 26 8.60 3.20 -2.41
CA TYR A 26 8.35 1.97 -3.12
C TYR A 26 6.85 1.67 -3.16
N TRP A 27 6.39 1.11 -4.27
CA TRP A 27 5.16 0.33 -4.27
C TRP A 27 5.53 -1.09 -3.83
N ALA A 28 4.85 -1.61 -2.80
CA ALA A 28 5.32 -2.80 -2.09
C ALA A 28 5.01 -4.12 -2.79
N THR A 29 3.99 -4.15 -3.66
CA THR A 29 3.52 -5.38 -4.31
C THR A 29 4.65 -6.18 -4.99
N PRO A 30 5.52 -5.59 -5.84
CA PRO A 30 6.58 -6.32 -6.52
C PRO A 30 7.62 -6.93 -5.56
N ILE A 31 7.74 -6.38 -4.35
CA ILE A 31 8.80 -6.69 -3.37
C ILE A 31 8.28 -7.45 -2.14
N THR A 32 7.09 -8.05 -2.27
CA THR A 32 6.43 -8.84 -1.21
C THR A 32 6.11 -10.27 -1.66
N GLY A 33 6.76 -10.73 -2.73
CA GLY A 33 6.80 -12.16 -3.06
C GLY A 33 7.51 -12.97 -1.96
N LYS A 34 7.31 -14.28 -1.98
CA LYS A 34 8.00 -15.21 -1.09
C LYS A 34 9.52 -15.13 -1.34
N MET A 35 10.27 -15.09 -0.26
CA MET A 35 11.73 -15.22 -0.27
C MET A 35 12.12 -15.97 1.00
N ASP A 36 12.75 -17.15 0.87
CA ASP A 36 13.16 -17.93 2.04
C ASP A 36 14.43 -17.35 2.68
N TYR A 37 14.41 -17.21 4.00
CA TYR A 37 15.59 -16.83 4.77
C TYR A 37 16.72 -17.86 4.56
N PRO A 38 18.00 -17.45 4.40
CA PRO A 38 18.55 -16.10 4.59
C PRO A 38 18.58 -15.21 3.33
N ASN A 39 17.90 -15.60 2.25
CA ASN A 39 17.88 -14.82 1.02
C ASN A 39 17.14 -13.50 1.22
N LYS A 40 17.48 -12.50 0.38
CA LYS A 40 16.86 -11.18 0.38
C LYS A 40 16.50 -10.78 -1.05
N HIS A 41 15.44 -9.98 -1.17
CA HIS A 41 15.09 -9.36 -2.44
C HIS A 41 16.21 -8.44 -2.95
N VAL A 42 16.47 -8.46 -4.27
CA VAL A 42 17.54 -7.63 -4.86
C VAL A 42 17.07 -6.18 -4.97
N GLY A 43 18.00 -5.22 -4.82
CA GLY A 43 17.72 -3.80 -5.06
C GLY A 43 17.48 -2.92 -3.84
N GLY A 44 17.66 -3.47 -2.64
CA GLY A 44 17.72 -2.73 -1.37
C GLY A 44 19.14 -2.45 -0.89
N SER A 45 19.30 -1.49 0.03
CA SER A 45 20.58 -1.17 0.69
C SER A 45 21.26 -2.37 1.37
N GLN A 46 20.51 -3.45 1.62
CA GLN A 46 20.98 -4.72 2.18
C GLN A 46 21.14 -5.83 1.14
N GLY A 47 20.48 -5.75 -0.03
CA GLY A 47 20.57 -6.78 -1.08
C GLY A 47 22.00 -6.93 -1.60
N ASP A 48 22.67 -5.80 -1.81
CA ASP A 48 24.07 -5.75 -2.26
C ASP A 48 25.09 -6.25 -1.22
N ARG A 49 24.73 -6.25 0.07
CA ARG A 49 25.60 -6.64 1.18
C ARG A 49 25.54 -8.13 1.50
N VAL A 50 24.39 -8.77 1.27
CA VAL A 50 24.11 -10.16 1.70
C VAL A 50 24.16 -11.16 0.54
N ASN A 51 24.00 -10.71 -0.71
CA ASN A 51 24.16 -11.60 -1.86
C ASN A 51 25.63 -12.02 -2.01
N LYS A 52 25.95 -13.23 -1.52
CA LYS A 52 27.26 -13.90 -1.66
C LYS A 52 27.68 -14.04 -3.13
N PHE A 53 26.74 -13.96 -4.07
CA PHE A 53 26.97 -13.91 -5.50
C PHE A 53 27.35 -12.49 -5.97
N LYS A 54 28.50 -11.99 -5.51
CA LYS A 54 29.18 -10.82 -6.10
C LYS A 54 29.71 -11.12 -7.51
N LYS A 55 28.90 -11.70 -8.41
CA LYS A 55 29.24 -11.61 -9.83
C LYS A 55 29.03 -10.15 -10.24
N LYS A 56 30.06 -9.54 -10.84
CA LYS A 56 30.06 -8.15 -11.34
C LYS A 56 28.81 -7.83 -12.19
N GLU A 57 28.20 -8.84 -12.80
CA GLU A 57 27.01 -8.74 -13.64
C GLU A 57 25.73 -8.31 -12.91
N TYR A 58 25.56 -8.57 -11.61
CA TYR A 58 24.33 -8.18 -10.88
C TYR A 58 24.42 -6.80 -10.21
N ARG A 59 25.61 -6.17 -10.21
CA ARG A 59 25.77 -4.81 -9.68
C ARG A 59 24.95 -3.83 -10.51
N GLY A 60 23.89 -3.27 -9.92
CA GLY A 60 23.04 -2.26 -10.56
C GLY A 60 21.99 -2.80 -11.52
N ARG A 61 21.74 -4.13 -11.60
CA ARG A 61 20.76 -4.70 -12.54
C ARG A 61 19.33 -4.84 -12.00
N LEU A 62 19.14 -5.07 -10.70
CA LEU A 62 17.82 -5.00 -10.08
C LEU A 62 17.87 -4.01 -8.92
N ALA A 63 17.29 -2.83 -9.10
CA ALA A 63 16.93 -1.94 -8.01
C ALA A 63 15.44 -2.14 -7.71
N TYR A 64 15.02 -1.96 -6.45
CA TYR A 64 13.59 -1.88 -6.19
C TYR A 64 12.98 -0.77 -7.06
N PRO A 65 11.98 -1.09 -7.90
CA PRO A 65 11.38 -0.09 -8.74
C PRO A 65 10.70 0.97 -7.86
N THR A 66 10.90 2.23 -8.24
CA THR A 66 10.28 3.38 -7.58
C THR A 66 9.28 4.01 -8.52
N PHE A 67 8.26 4.65 -7.95
CA PHE A 67 7.13 5.20 -8.68
C PHE A 67 7.27 6.70 -8.95
N TYR A 68 8.32 7.36 -8.45
CA TYR A 68 8.69 8.74 -8.81
C TYR A 68 10.19 8.94 -8.65
N ASP A 69 10.73 9.99 -9.28
CA ASP A 69 12.14 10.35 -9.16
C ASP A 69 12.44 10.96 -7.78
N LYS A 70 13.32 10.30 -7.02
CA LYS A 70 13.71 10.76 -5.69
C LYS A 70 14.38 12.13 -5.74
N ARG A 71 13.80 13.12 -5.05
CA ARG A 71 14.39 14.44 -4.87
C ARG A 71 14.98 14.69 -3.47
N THR A 72 14.34 14.18 -2.41
CA THR A 72 14.67 14.53 -1.02
C THR A 72 15.08 13.32 -0.17
N ARG A 73 15.79 13.60 0.93
CA ARG A 73 16.06 12.66 2.01
C ARG A 73 16.32 13.44 3.33
N PRO A 74 16.05 12.86 4.50
CA PRO A 74 15.31 11.62 4.69
C PRO A 74 13.81 11.84 4.44
N SER A 75 13.10 10.76 4.16
CA SER A 75 11.64 10.71 4.32
C SER A 75 11.31 10.33 5.76
N ALA A 76 10.10 10.65 6.22
CA ALA A 76 9.58 10.13 7.48
C ALA A 76 8.20 9.49 7.27
N GLY A 77 7.10 10.24 7.44
CA GLY A 77 5.74 9.76 7.22
C GLY A 77 5.26 9.94 5.79
N CYS A 78 4.26 9.15 5.42
CA CYS A 78 3.54 9.29 4.16
C CYS A 78 2.05 8.99 4.31
N GLU A 79 1.26 9.52 3.39
CA GLU A 79 -0.20 9.31 3.34
C GLU A 79 -0.71 9.50 1.92
N ILE A 80 -1.90 8.98 1.59
CA ILE A 80 -2.60 9.30 0.34
C ILE A 80 -3.79 10.20 0.66
N VAL A 81 -3.99 11.24 -0.16
CA VAL A 81 -5.16 12.12 -0.04
C VAL A 81 -6.44 11.33 -0.36
N SER A 82 -7.24 11.06 0.67
CA SER A 82 -8.59 10.50 0.57
C SER A 82 -9.51 11.19 1.57
N SER A 83 -9.99 12.37 1.19
CA SER A 83 -10.88 13.18 2.03
C SER A 83 -11.65 14.18 1.19
N ARG A 84 -12.99 14.13 1.24
CA ARG A 84 -13.85 15.11 0.54
C ARG A 84 -13.65 16.55 1.04
N HIS A 85 -13.03 16.75 2.20
CA HIS A 85 -12.65 18.07 2.67
C HIS A 85 -11.59 18.74 1.77
N PHE A 86 -10.73 17.96 1.11
CA PHE A 86 -9.69 18.47 0.21
C PHE A 86 -10.19 18.57 -1.24
N PRO A 87 -9.60 19.43 -2.09
CA PRO A 87 -9.99 19.59 -3.50
C PRO A 87 -9.90 18.31 -4.34
N ASP A 88 -10.70 18.22 -5.41
CA ASP A 88 -10.78 17.00 -6.24
C ASP A 88 -9.48 16.71 -7.00
N ASP A 89 -8.73 17.74 -7.40
CA ASP A 89 -7.44 17.63 -8.09
C ASP A 89 -6.28 17.12 -7.20
N THR A 90 -6.56 16.99 -5.90
CA THR A 90 -5.60 16.46 -4.91
C THR A 90 -5.88 15.03 -4.50
N GLN A 91 -7.07 14.49 -4.80
CA GLN A 91 -7.45 13.14 -4.37
C GLN A 91 -6.56 12.10 -5.05
N GLY A 92 -6.05 11.14 -4.28
CA GLY A 92 -5.10 10.14 -4.73
C GLY A 92 -3.64 10.61 -4.79
N ASP A 93 -3.34 11.88 -4.48
CA ASP A 93 -1.95 12.33 -4.38
C ASP A 93 -1.24 11.66 -3.19
N PHE A 94 -0.01 11.21 -3.43
CA PHE A 94 0.89 10.68 -2.40
C PHE A 94 1.61 11.84 -1.70
N LEU A 95 1.44 11.92 -0.39
CA LEU A 95 2.08 12.88 0.49
C LEU A 95 3.29 12.25 1.16
N LEU A 96 4.39 13.00 1.23
CA LEU A 96 5.64 12.58 1.84
C LEU A 96 6.17 13.69 2.73
N THR A 97 6.46 13.38 3.99
CA THR A 97 7.12 14.34 4.86
C THR A 97 8.63 14.30 4.68
N ASN A 98 9.23 15.48 4.65
CA ASN A 98 10.67 15.65 4.65
C ASN A 98 11.09 16.55 5.83
N VAL A 99 12.00 16.04 6.65
CA VAL A 99 12.47 16.73 7.87
C VAL A 99 13.80 17.46 7.68
N ILE A 100 14.55 17.22 6.60
CA ILE A 100 15.84 17.89 6.33
C ILE A 100 15.87 18.40 4.89
N GLY A 101 16.32 19.64 4.71
CA GLY A 101 16.28 20.32 3.42
C GLY A 101 14.99 21.13 3.35
N ASP A 102 14.04 20.65 2.54
CA ASP A 102 12.79 21.33 2.21
C ASP A 102 11.89 21.62 3.41
N ARG A 103 11.87 20.72 4.42
CA ARG A 103 11.00 20.87 5.60
C ARG A 103 9.55 21.09 5.17
N ALA A 104 9.01 20.07 4.51
CA ALA A 104 7.74 20.19 3.79
C ALA A 104 6.94 18.88 3.84
N VAL A 105 5.64 19.02 3.59
CA VAL A 105 4.79 17.93 3.12
C VAL A 105 4.78 18.00 1.60
N ILE A 106 5.65 17.21 0.99
CA ILE A 106 5.82 17.11 -0.47
C ILE A 106 4.66 16.29 -1.03
N ARG A 107 4.24 16.62 -2.26
CA ARG A 107 3.07 16.02 -2.91
C ARG A 107 3.44 15.47 -4.27
N TYR A 108 3.04 14.24 -4.55
CA TYR A 108 3.22 13.58 -5.84
C TYR A 108 1.86 13.14 -6.37
N GLY A 109 1.51 13.55 -7.59
CA GLY A 109 0.36 12.99 -8.29
C GLY A 109 0.70 11.61 -8.82
N ILE A 110 -0.01 10.59 -8.35
CA ILE A 110 0.21 9.18 -8.71
C ILE A 110 -0.82 8.75 -9.75
N GLN A 111 -0.36 7.97 -10.72
CA GLN A 111 -1.18 7.43 -11.79
C GLN A 111 -0.74 6.00 -12.14
N ASP A 112 -1.62 5.25 -12.78
CA ASP A 112 -1.26 3.96 -13.35
C ASP A 112 -0.16 4.14 -14.42
N ASP A 113 0.83 3.23 -14.42
CA ASP A 113 1.93 3.19 -15.39
C ASP A 113 2.31 1.73 -15.66
N GLY A 114 1.80 1.21 -16.78
CA GLY A 114 1.85 -0.22 -17.08
C GLY A 114 1.17 -1.06 -16.00
N SER A 115 1.86 -2.08 -15.51
CA SER A 115 1.44 -2.94 -14.40
C SER A 115 1.58 -2.29 -13.03
N GLY A 116 2.26 -1.14 -12.92
CA GLY A 116 2.52 -0.46 -11.65
C GLY A 116 2.05 0.98 -11.62
N PHE A 117 2.92 1.86 -11.13
CA PHE A 117 2.61 3.27 -10.85
C PHE A 117 3.70 4.22 -11.34
N GLY A 118 3.26 5.39 -11.79
CA GLY A 118 4.09 6.55 -12.09
C GLY A 118 3.66 7.74 -11.24
N GLY A 119 4.58 8.67 -11.00
CA GLY A 119 4.41 9.74 -10.04
C GLY A 119 5.12 11.00 -10.50
N LYS A 120 4.42 12.13 -10.44
CA LYS A 120 4.96 13.45 -10.79
C LYS A 120 4.85 14.37 -9.60
N GLU A 121 5.95 15.05 -9.29
CA GLU A 121 5.95 16.04 -8.21
C GLU A 121 5.00 17.19 -8.54
N LYS A 122 4.19 17.57 -7.55
CA LYS A 122 3.30 18.73 -7.57
C LYS A 122 3.81 19.76 -6.56
N SER A 123 3.23 20.96 -6.57
CA SER A 123 3.51 21.95 -5.53
C SER A 123 3.28 21.32 -4.14
N PRO A 124 4.21 21.51 -3.18
CA PRO A 124 4.07 21.00 -1.82
C PRO A 124 2.75 21.43 -1.18
N LEU A 125 2.19 20.56 -0.34
CA LEU A 125 0.95 20.87 0.38
C LEU A 125 1.19 21.90 1.50
N VAL A 126 2.30 21.72 2.21
CA VAL A 126 2.76 22.61 3.29
C VAL A 126 4.27 22.75 3.17
N SER A 127 4.77 23.99 3.22
CA SER A 127 6.19 24.29 3.38
C SER A 127 6.36 25.27 4.54
N GLY A 128 7.35 25.01 5.41
CA GLY A 128 7.61 25.85 6.56
C GLY A 128 8.61 26.97 6.24
N GLY A 129 8.27 28.22 6.58
CA GLY A 129 9.26 29.31 6.69
C GLY A 129 10.04 29.28 8.02
N ASP A 130 9.51 28.56 9.01
CA ASP A 130 10.14 28.32 10.30
C ASP A 130 11.30 27.32 10.15
N GLY A 131 12.49 27.73 10.62
CA GLY A 131 13.69 26.90 10.61
C GLY A 131 13.57 25.59 11.39
N ASN A 132 12.60 25.50 12.31
CA ASN A 132 12.38 24.34 13.15
C ASN A 132 11.17 23.51 12.71
N PHE A 133 10.48 23.82 11.62
CA PHE A 133 9.43 22.94 11.10
C PHE A 133 10.04 21.63 10.59
N ARG A 134 9.63 20.49 11.18
CA ARG A 134 10.15 19.14 10.95
C ARG A 134 8.99 18.13 10.96
N PRO A 135 8.19 18.05 9.87
CA PRO A 135 7.07 17.13 9.81
C PRO A 135 7.57 15.68 9.78
N VAL A 136 7.27 14.91 10.83
CA VAL A 136 7.72 13.52 10.97
C VAL A 136 6.63 12.50 10.62
N ASP A 137 5.36 12.87 10.74
CA ASP A 137 4.24 12.01 10.31
C ASP A 137 3.01 12.83 9.90
N ILE A 138 2.13 12.22 9.10
CA ILE A 138 0.89 12.81 8.60
C ILE A 138 -0.24 11.79 8.54
N GLN A 139 -1.45 12.19 8.95
CA GLN A 139 -2.62 11.33 8.97
C GLN A 139 -3.91 12.12 8.73
N PHE A 140 -4.87 11.55 8.02
CA PHE A 140 -6.23 12.12 7.94
C PHE A 140 -7.07 11.80 9.17
N GLY A 141 -7.60 12.84 9.81
CA GLY A 141 -8.49 12.74 10.96
C GLY A 141 -9.92 12.32 10.59
N PRO A 142 -10.78 12.01 11.58
CA PRO A 142 -12.19 11.68 11.36
C PRO A 142 -13.01 12.81 10.73
N ASP A 143 -12.57 14.05 10.94
CA ASP A 143 -13.14 15.27 10.38
C ASP A 143 -12.68 15.56 8.94
N GLY A 144 -11.89 14.65 8.35
CA GLY A 144 -11.31 14.81 7.02
C GLY A 144 -10.17 15.82 6.92
N ALA A 145 -9.75 16.46 8.02
CA ALA A 145 -8.58 17.33 8.03
C ALA A 145 -7.28 16.50 8.02
N LEU A 146 -6.20 17.06 7.47
CA LEU A 146 -4.88 16.42 7.54
C LEU A 146 -4.15 16.91 8.80
N TYR A 147 -3.72 16.00 9.65
CA TYR A 147 -2.93 16.29 10.83
C TYR A 147 -1.45 16.02 10.55
N ILE A 148 -0.59 16.95 10.96
CA ILE A 148 0.87 16.82 10.83
C ILE A 148 1.48 16.78 12.23
N VAL A 149 2.23 15.72 12.52
CA VAL A 149 3.10 15.66 13.69
C VAL A 149 4.42 16.30 13.32
N ASP A 150 4.75 17.40 13.98
CA ASP A 150 5.96 18.17 13.76
C ASP A 150 6.87 18.05 14.99
N TRP A 151 8.05 17.46 14.78
CA TRP A 151 9.03 17.27 15.84
C TRP A 151 9.57 18.60 16.38
N HIS A 152 9.43 19.70 15.63
CA HIS A 152 9.77 21.06 16.02
C HIS A 152 11.11 21.19 16.76
N ASN A 153 12.21 20.80 16.10
CA ASN A 153 13.52 20.77 16.74
C ASN A 153 14.59 21.45 15.87
N ALA A 154 15.48 22.20 16.53
CA ALA A 154 16.63 22.82 15.91
C ALA A 154 17.73 21.78 15.61
N LEU A 155 17.88 20.76 16.47
CA LEU A 155 18.97 19.80 16.44
C LEU A 155 18.48 18.38 16.08
N ILE A 156 18.85 17.89 14.90
CA ILE A 156 18.25 16.70 14.28
C ILE A 156 19.17 15.48 14.29
N GLY A 157 20.48 15.70 14.15
CA GLY A 157 21.47 14.63 13.98
C GLY A 157 22.41 14.51 15.17
N HIS A 158 22.88 13.29 15.42
CA HIS A 158 23.92 12.99 16.43
C HIS A 158 25.34 13.11 15.86
N LEU A 159 25.48 13.31 14.54
CA LEU A 159 26.77 13.43 13.87
C LEU A 159 27.35 14.85 13.99
N GLN A 160 26.48 15.87 13.93
CA GLN A 160 26.87 17.27 13.93
C GLN A 160 26.90 17.88 15.34
N HIS A 161 26.14 17.32 16.27
CA HIS A 161 26.00 17.84 17.62
C HIS A 161 26.02 16.69 18.64
N ASN A 162 26.56 16.94 19.83
CA ASN A 162 26.60 15.96 20.92
C ASN A 162 25.18 15.47 21.24
N LEU A 163 25.03 14.19 21.57
CA LEU A 163 23.74 13.62 22.03
C LEU A 163 23.23 14.30 23.31
N ARG A 164 24.13 14.87 24.11
CA ARG A 164 23.83 15.59 25.37
C ARG A 164 23.79 17.12 25.20
N ASP A 165 23.72 17.62 23.98
CA ASP A 165 23.59 19.07 23.75
C ASP A 165 22.30 19.57 24.43
N PRO A 166 22.39 20.51 25.39
CA PRO A 166 21.23 20.97 26.17
C PRO A 166 20.20 21.72 25.31
N SER A 167 20.57 22.12 24.08
CA SER A 167 19.66 22.78 23.14
C SER A 167 18.76 21.77 22.40
N ARG A 168 18.91 20.47 22.65
CA ARG A 168 18.00 19.45 22.12
C ARG A 168 16.70 19.49 22.91
N ASP A 169 15.60 19.80 22.22
CA ASP A 169 14.28 19.66 22.82
C ASP A 169 13.87 18.18 22.87
N HIS A 170 13.48 17.73 24.05
CA HIS A 170 13.04 16.35 24.32
C HIS A 170 11.58 16.27 24.76
N SER A 171 10.90 17.42 24.87
CA SER A 171 9.60 17.55 25.53
C SER A 171 8.52 18.19 24.66
N HIS A 172 8.89 18.98 23.65
CA HIS A 172 7.93 19.70 22.83
C HIS A 172 7.90 19.20 21.39
N GLY A 173 6.76 19.42 20.77
CA GLY A 173 6.47 19.24 19.36
C GLY A 173 5.25 20.07 19.00
N ARG A 174 4.83 20.05 17.75
CA ARG A 174 3.61 20.72 17.28
C ARG A 174 2.70 19.73 16.57
N ILE A 175 1.40 19.95 16.69
CA ILE A 175 0.39 19.29 15.86
C ILE A 175 -0.26 20.37 15.01
N TRP A 176 -0.17 20.22 13.70
CA TRP A 176 -0.86 21.09 12.77
C TRP A 176 -2.12 20.40 12.27
N ARG A 177 -3.24 21.14 12.23
CA ARG A 177 -4.47 20.71 11.57
C ARG A 177 -4.64 21.51 10.28
N VAL A 178 -4.50 20.85 9.14
CA VAL A 178 -4.60 21.45 7.82
C VAL A 178 -6.01 21.26 7.28
N THR A 179 -6.66 22.38 6.96
CA THR A 179 -8.04 22.43 6.45
C THR A 179 -8.12 23.20 5.15
N TYR A 180 -9.09 22.86 4.30
CA TYR A 180 -9.39 23.62 3.09
C TYR A 180 -10.58 24.56 3.32
N PRO A 181 -10.39 25.89 3.25
CA PRO A 181 -11.38 26.86 3.73
C PRO A 181 -12.68 26.90 2.91
N LYS A 182 -12.68 26.39 1.67
CA LYS A 182 -13.84 26.43 0.76
C LYS A 182 -14.66 25.13 0.76
N ARG A 183 -14.36 24.16 1.62
CA ARG A 183 -15.13 22.92 1.75
C ARG A 183 -15.43 22.65 3.23
N PRO A 184 -16.62 22.13 3.55
CA PRO A 184 -16.92 21.72 4.92
C PRO A 184 -15.98 20.60 5.36
N LEU A 185 -15.79 20.47 6.67
CA LEU A 185 -15.17 19.27 7.24
C LEU A 185 -16.07 18.07 6.94
N VAL A 186 -15.48 16.87 6.97
CA VAL A 186 -16.23 15.63 6.93
C VAL A 186 -16.87 15.45 8.31
N GLU A 187 -18.16 15.11 8.35
CA GLU A 187 -18.81 14.73 9.60
C GLU A 187 -18.23 13.39 10.09
N PRO A 188 -17.65 13.34 11.31
CA PRO A 188 -17.07 12.11 11.83
C PRO A 188 -18.12 10.99 11.93
N ALA A 189 -17.86 9.87 11.25
CA ALA A 189 -18.67 8.67 11.42
C ALA A 189 -18.53 8.14 12.86
N LYS A 190 -19.66 7.76 13.48
CA LYS A 190 -19.66 7.00 14.72
C LYS A 190 -19.27 5.55 14.38
N ILE A 191 -18.31 5.00 15.13
CA ILE A 191 -17.75 3.65 14.88
C ILE A 191 -17.83 2.85 16.17
N ALA A 192 -17.20 3.37 17.24
CA ALA A 192 -17.22 2.72 18.53
C ALA A 192 -18.67 2.56 19.04
N GLY A 193 -19.03 1.31 19.35
CA GLY A 193 -20.35 0.95 19.85
C GLY A 193 -21.46 0.88 18.80
N GLU A 194 -21.17 1.09 17.51
CA GLU A 194 -22.16 0.87 16.45
C GLU A 194 -22.39 -0.63 16.21
N PRO A 195 -23.60 -1.00 15.76
CA PRO A 195 -23.91 -2.38 15.41
C PRO A 195 -23.20 -2.78 14.10
N ILE A 196 -22.95 -4.08 13.92
CA ILE A 196 -22.22 -4.63 12.78
C ILE A 196 -22.78 -4.18 11.41
N PRO A 197 -24.11 -4.16 11.16
CA PRO A 197 -24.65 -3.68 9.89
C PRO A 197 -24.26 -2.23 9.56
N ASP A 198 -24.26 -1.34 10.57
CA ASP A 198 -23.93 0.07 10.38
C ASP A 198 -22.42 0.23 10.10
N LEU A 199 -21.57 -0.58 10.77
CA LEU A 199 -20.13 -0.65 10.46
C LEU A 199 -19.84 -1.14 9.04
N LEU A 200 -20.61 -2.11 8.54
CA LEU A 200 -20.49 -2.60 7.17
C LEU A 200 -20.90 -1.52 6.16
N ASP A 201 -21.93 -0.73 6.46
CA ASP A 201 -22.30 0.40 5.61
C ASP A 201 -21.26 1.52 5.59
N LEU A 202 -20.46 1.68 6.66
CA LEU A 202 -19.30 2.57 6.63
C LEU A 202 -18.23 2.13 5.63
N LEU A 203 -18.22 0.87 5.15
CA LEU A 203 -17.30 0.43 4.10
C LEU A 203 -17.65 1.01 2.72
N LYS A 204 -18.78 1.70 2.56
CA LYS A 204 -19.19 2.38 1.31
C LYS A 204 -18.70 3.83 1.23
N VAL A 205 -18.25 4.41 2.34
CA VAL A 205 -17.93 5.85 2.39
C VAL A 205 -16.67 6.17 1.61
N TYR A 206 -16.52 7.43 1.21
CA TYR A 206 -15.42 7.90 0.38
C TYR A 206 -14.06 7.85 1.10
N GLU A 207 -14.04 8.24 2.38
CA GLU A 207 -12.82 8.43 3.18
C GLU A 207 -12.15 7.10 3.53
N ASP A 208 -10.95 6.86 3.00
CA ASP A 208 -10.19 5.62 3.21
C ASP A 208 -9.93 5.37 4.70
N ARG A 209 -9.61 6.43 5.46
CA ARG A 209 -9.37 6.33 6.91
C ARG A 209 -10.62 6.01 7.72
N THR A 210 -11.82 6.35 7.23
CA THR A 210 -13.07 5.92 7.87
C THR A 210 -13.29 4.43 7.64
N ARG A 211 -13.16 3.96 6.39
CA ARG A 211 -13.27 2.53 6.07
C ARG A 211 -12.23 1.68 6.81
N TYR A 212 -10.99 2.17 6.90
CA TYR A 212 -9.92 1.52 7.67
C TYR A 212 -10.30 1.34 9.15
N ARG A 213 -10.85 2.38 9.80
CA ARG A 213 -11.28 2.28 11.20
C ARG A 213 -12.49 1.36 11.37
N ALA A 214 -13.44 1.37 10.42
CA ALA A 214 -14.57 0.44 10.43
C ALA A 214 -14.11 -1.02 10.27
N ARG A 215 -13.16 -1.31 9.36
CA ARG A 215 -12.57 -2.66 9.25
C ARG A 215 -11.86 -3.09 10.53
N ARG A 216 -11.14 -2.18 11.20
CA ARG A 216 -10.50 -2.46 12.50
C ARG A 216 -11.51 -2.78 13.59
N GLU A 217 -12.59 -2.01 13.68
CA GLU A 217 -13.67 -2.28 14.64
C GLU A 217 -14.32 -3.64 14.36
N LEU A 218 -14.61 -3.95 13.08
CA LEU A 218 -15.16 -5.26 12.68
C LEU A 218 -14.22 -6.42 13.06
N ALA A 219 -12.91 -6.23 12.89
CA ALA A 219 -11.90 -7.23 13.24
C ALA A 219 -11.89 -7.61 14.73
N GLU A 220 -12.33 -6.72 15.61
CA GLU A 220 -12.42 -6.93 17.05
C GLU A 220 -13.75 -7.59 17.48
N ARG A 221 -14.70 -7.79 16.56
CA ARG A 221 -15.99 -8.45 16.83
C ARG A 221 -15.90 -9.97 16.62
N GLU A 222 -16.82 -10.70 17.23
CA GLU A 222 -16.91 -12.16 17.09
C GLU A 222 -17.19 -12.58 15.64
N THR A 223 -16.37 -13.49 15.13
CA THR A 223 -16.44 -13.99 13.75
C THR A 223 -17.82 -14.57 13.41
N GLU A 224 -18.44 -15.27 14.36
CA GLU A 224 -19.75 -15.90 14.26
C GLU A 224 -20.88 -14.87 14.06
N GLN A 225 -20.66 -13.61 14.43
CA GLN A 225 -21.60 -12.52 14.21
C GLN A 225 -21.28 -11.75 12.92
N VAL A 226 -19.99 -11.51 12.65
CA VAL A 226 -19.56 -10.71 11.49
C VAL A 226 -19.83 -11.42 10.18
N ILE A 227 -19.45 -12.70 10.03
CA ILE A 227 -19.53 -13.39 8.74
C ILE A 227 -20.98 -13.51 8.22
N PRO A 228 -21.98 -13.89 9.03
CA PRO A 228 -23.37 -13.87 8.58
C PRO A 228 -23.86 -12.48 8.18
N ALA A 229 -23.43 -11.43 8.89
CA ALA A 229 -23.77 -10.05 8.58
C ALA A 229 -23.13 -9.58 7.26
N VAL A 230 -21.86 -9.92 7.02
CA VAL A 230 -21.17 -9.66 5.74
C VAL A 230 -21.92 -10.31 4.59
N LYS A 231 -22.32 -11.58 4.72
CA LYS A 231 -23.09 -12.27 3.68
C LYS A 231 -24.40 -11.53 3.35
N LYS A 232 -25.19 -11.21 4.38
CA LYS A 232 -26.43 -10.45 4.22
C LYS A 232 -26.20 -9.09 3.58
N TRP A 233 -25.13 -8.40 3.98
CA TRP A 233 -24.77 -7.09 3.43
C TRP A 233 -24.39 -7.20 1.95
N VAL A 234 -23.54 -8.17 1.58
CA VAL A 234 -23.16 -8.46 0.18
C VAL A 234 -24.39 -8.78 -0.68
N ASP A 235 -25.33 -9.57 -0.18
CA ASP A 235 -26.57 -9.93 -0.89
C ASP A 235 -27.51 -8.72 -1.08
N SER A 236 -27.36 -7.68 -0.28
CA SER A 236 -28.13 -6.43 -0.37
C SER A 236 -27.52 -5.36 -1.28
N LEU A 237 -26.28 -5.57 -1.76
CA LEU A 237 -25.60 -4.59 -2.62
C LEU A 237 -26.26 -4.51 -3.99
N SER A 238 -26.48 -3.28 -4.47
CA SER A 238 -26.94 -3.05 -5.83
C SER A 238 -25.83 -3.34 -6.85
N THR A 239 -26.11 -4.22 -7.80
CA THR A 239 -25.19 -4.54 -8.91
C THR A 239 -24.99 -3.38 -9.88
N ASP A 240 -25.87 -2.38 -9.85
CA ASP A 240 -25.80 -1.18 -10.68
C ASP A 240 -24.97 -0.06 -10.03
N ASP A 241 -24.54 -0.24 -8.77
CA ASP A 241 -23.67 0.72 -8.09
C ASP A 241 -22.28 0.72 -8.74
N LYS A 242 -21.77 1.91 -9.06
CA LYS A 242 -20.41 2.09 -9.60
C LYS A 242 -19.32 1.59 -8.64
N GLN A 243 -19.62 1.51 -7.35
CA GLN A 243 -18.71 0.98 -6.32
C GLN A 243 -18.97 -0.48 -5.98
N TYR A 244 -19.88 -1.17 -6.68
CA TYR A 244 -20.26 -2.55 -6.36
C TYR A 244 -19.04 -3.47 -6.20
N GLU A 245 -18.11 -3.47 -7.15
CA GLU A 245 -16.93 -4.34 -7.13
C GLU A 245 -15.93 -3.97 -6.02
N HIS A 246 -15.85 -2.67 -5.67
CA HIS A 246 -15.06 -2.22 -4.53
C HIS A 246 -15.71 -2.64 -3.20
N ASN A 247 -17.04 -2.57 -3.09
CA ASN A 247 -17.78 -3.03 -1.91
C ASN A 247 -17.64 -4.55 -1.72
N LEU A 248 -17.61 -5.33 -2.81
CA LEU A 248 -17.30 -6.77 -2.73
C LEU A 248 -15.89 -7.03 -2.21
N LEU A 249 -14.92 -6.23 -2.64
CA LEU A 249 -13.54 -6.32 -2.16
C LEU A 249 -13.42 -5.94 -0.68
N GLU A 250 -14.15 -4.91 -0.23
CA GLU A 250 -14.23 -4.53 1.19
C GLU A 250 -14.78 -5.68 2.05
N ALA A 251 -15.85 -6.35 1.60
CA ALA A 251 -16.35 -7.56 2.26
C ALA A 251 -15.32 -8.70 2.25
N LEU A 252 -14.60 -8.91 1.14
CA LEU A 252 -13.59 -9.95 1.04
C LEU A 252 -12.44 -9.72 2.03
N TRP A 253 -12.01 -8.48 2.24
CA TRP A 253 -11.02 -8.14 3.25
C TRP A 253 -11.52 -8.35 4.68
N VAL A 254 -12.80 -8.13 4.95
CA VAL A 254 -13.40 -8.49 6.26
C VAL A 254 -13.34 -10.00 6.45
N CYS A 255 -13.77 -10.80 5.46
CA CYS A 255 -13.64 -12.27 5.53
C CYS A 255 -12.19 -12.71 5.76
N GLN A 256 -11.23 -12.10 5.05
CA GLN A 256 -9.80 -12.37 5.25
C GLN A 256 -9.32 -12.04 6.66
N THR A 257 -9.77 -10.93 7.23
CA THR A 257 -9.40 -10.49 8.59
C THR A 257 -9.89 -11.48 9.65
N HIS A 258 -11.09 -12.04 9.46
CA HIS A 258 -11.65 -13.10 10.32
C HIS A 258 -11.14 -14.51 9.98
N ASN A 259 -10.12 -14.62 9.11
CA ASN A 259 -9.58 -15.90 8.62
C ASN A 259 -10.65 -16.84 8.02
N HIS A 260 -11.73 -16.28 7.47
CA HIS A 260 -12.82 -16.99 6.83
C HIS A 260 -12.63 -17.01 5.31
N VAL A 261 -12.49 -18.21 4.72
CA VAL A 261 -12.29 -18.39 3.27
C VAL A 261 -13.65 -18.44 2.57
N ASP A 262 -14.11 -17.28 2.10
CA ASP A 262 -15.30 -17.18 1.25
C ASP A 262 -14.90 -17.34 -0.23
N ARG A 263 -15.03 -18.57 -0.74
CA ARG A 263 -14.63 -18.93 -2.11
C ARG A 263 -15.54 -18.30 -3.18
N ASP A 264 -16.83 -18.15 -2.88
CA ASP A 264 -17.81 -17.56 -3.80
C ASP A 264 -17.56 -16.07 -3.96
N LEU A 265 -17.34 -15.35 -2.86
CA LEU A 265 -16.99 -13.94 -2.86
C LEU A 265 -15.63 -13.71 -3.53
N LEU A 266 -14.62 -14.54 -3.23
CA LEU A 266 -13.32 -14.49 -3.92
C LEU A 266 -13.50 -14.63 -5.43
N ASN A 267 -14.26 -15.62 -5.88
CA ASN A 267 -14.51 -15.85 -7.31
C ASN A 267 -15.24 -14.65 -7.96
N ARG A 268 -16.18 -14.00 -7.27
CA ARG A 268 -16.82 -12.77 -7.76
C ARG A 268 -15.80 -11.65 -7.95
N VAL A 269 -14.90 -11.44 -6.98
CA VAL A 269 -13.86 -10.40 -7.06
C VAL A 269 -12.83 -10.70 -8.16
N LEU A 270 -12.41 -11.96 -8.31
CA LEU A 270 -11.48 -12.39 -9.38
C LEU A 270 -12.06 -12.27 -10.79
N ASN A 271 -13.37 -12.14 -10.94
CA ASN A 271 -14.05 -11.94 -12.23
C ASN A 271 -14.66 -10.54 -12.38
N ALA A 272 -14.28 -9.59 -11.52
CA ALA A 272 -14.69 -8.20 -11.61
C ALA A 272 -14.26 -7.54 -12.94
N LYS A 273 -15.04 -6.57 -13.43
CA LYS A 273 -14.72 -5.75 -14.60
C LYS A 273 -13.54 -4.83 -14.31
N ASP A 274 -13.52 -4.20 -13.14
CA ASP A 274 -12.42 -3.39 -12.66
C ASP A 274 -11.23 -4.29 -12.31
N TYR A 275 -10.14 -4.11 -13.05
CA TYR A 275 -8.93 -4.90 -12.88
C TYR A 275 -8.27 -4.70 -11.52
N ARG A 276 -8.53 -3.58 -10.85
CA ARG A 276 -7.99 -3.29 -9.51
C ARG A 276 -8.64 -4.20 -8.47
N ALA A 277 -9.92 -4.52 -8.65
CA ALA A 277 -10.60 -5.53 -7.84
C ALA A 277 -10.02 -6.92 -8.10
N ARG A 278 -9.82 -7.31 -9.37
CA ARG A 278 -9.19 -8.60 -9.72
C ARG A 278 -7.79 -8.74 -9.11
N ALA A 279 -6.94 -7.72 -9.26
CA ALA A 279 -5.60 -7.65 -8.69
C ALA A 279 -5.60 -7.84 -7.17
N ALA A 280 -6.51 -7.14 -6.46
CA ALA A 280 -6.67 -7.31 -5.02
C ALA A 280 -7.22 -8.69 -4.64
N GLY A 281 -8.10 -9.28 -5.45
CA GLY A 281 -8.57 -10.66 -5.30
C GLY A 281 -7.43 -11.68 -5.40
N VAL A 282 -6.51 -11.51 -6.36
CA VAL A 282 -5.30 -12.36 -6.48
C VAL A 282 -4.40 -12.23 -5.25
N ARG A 283 -4.31 -11.03 -4.67
CA ARG A 283 -3.62 -10.85 -3.40
C ARG A 283 -4.26 -11.65 -2.27
N VAL A 284 -5.58 -11.61 -2.13
CA VAL A 284 -6.28 -12.42 -1.12
C VAL A 284 -6.05 -13.91 -1.38
N LEU A 285 -6.16 -14.36 -2.63
CA LEU A 285 -5.88 -15.74 -3.03
C LEU A 285 -4.48 -16.20 -2.60
N SER A 286 -3.45 -15.35 -2.66
CA SER A 286 -2.09 -15.73 -2.24
C SER A 286 -1.97 -16.12 -0.76
N TYR A 287 -2.91 -15.68 0.09
CA TYR A 287 -2.98 -16.08 1.51
C TYR A 287 -3.86 -17.32 1.74
N TRP A 288 -4.58 -17.76 0.71
CA TRP A 288 -5.54 -18.87 0.77
C TRP A 288 -5.21 -19.99 -0.21
N LEU A 289 -3.99 -20.03 -0.76
CA LEU A 289 -3.56 -21.03 -1.76
C LEU A 289 -3.78 -22.47 -1.26
N ASP A 290 -3.61 -22.71 0.04
CA ASP A 290 -3.79 -24.01 0.69
C ASP A 290 -5.26 -24.36 0.98
N ARG A 291 -6.18 -23.41 0.82
CA ARG A 291 -7.61 -23.52 1.20
C ARG A 291 -8.59 -23.26 0.06
N VAL A 292 -8.10 -22.92 -1.12
CA VAL A 292 -8.88 -22.75 -2.36
C VAL A 292 -8.59 -23.93 -3.27
N ASP A 293 -9.61 -24.47 -3.94
CA ASP A 293 -9.43 -25.60 -4.83
C ASP A 293 -8.73 -25.15 -6.12
N LYS A 294 -7.71 -25.91 -6.54
CA LYS A 294 -6.93 -25.67 -7.78
C LYS A 294 -6.45 -24.21 -7.93
N PRO A 295 -5.71 -23.67 -6.93
CA PRO A 295 -5.28 -22.27 -6.96
C PRO A 295 -4.35 -21.97 -8.13
N LEU A 296 -3.58 -22.95 -8.60
CA LEU A 296 -2.69 -22.82 -9.75
C LEU A 296 -3.45 -22.53 -11.05
N ASP A 297 -4.60 -23.19 -11.27
CA ASP A 297 -5.44 -22.94 -12.46
C ASP A 297 -5.96 -21.50 -12.45
N ILE A 298 -6.32 -20.99 -11.26
CA ILE A 298 -6.73 -19.60 -11.08
C ILE A 298 -5.56 -18.66 -11.37
N LEU A 299 -4.39 -18.91 -10.80
CA LEU A 299 -3.20 -18.09 -11.03
C LEU A 299 -2.76 -18.10 -12.48
N LYS A 300 -2.88 -19.23 -13.19
CA LYS A 300 -2.61 -19.33 -14.62
C LYS A 300 -3.54 -18.46 -15.45
N LYS A 301 -4.84 -18.45 -15.13
CA LYS A 301 -5.80 -17.51 -15.74
C LYS A 301 -5.38 -16.06 -15.48
N MET A 302 -4.99 -15.73 -14.25
CA MET A 302 -4.64 -14.35 -13.85
C MET A 302 -3.28 -13.90 -14.41
N ALA A 303 -2.32 -14.79 -14.62
CA ALA A 303 -1.06 -14.53 -15.31
C ALA A 303 -1.27 -14.15 -16.79
N ASN A 304 -2.43 -14.50 -17.36
CA ASN A 304 -2.84 -14.14 -18.72
C ASN A 304 -3.95 -13.07 -18.75
N ASP A 305 -4.22 -12.40 -17.63
CA ASP A 305 -5.19 -11.32 -17.60
C ASP A 305 -4.75 -10.19 -18.55
N PRO A 306 -5.69 -9.51 -19.26
CA PRO A 306 -5.34 -8.39 -20.14
C PRO A 306 -4.61 -7.26 -19.41
N GLU A 307 -4.83 -7.09 -18.11
CA GLU A 307 -4.29 -5.98 -17.33
C GLU A 307 -3.00 -6.36 -16.60
N GLY A 308 -1.95 -5.57 -16.83
CA GLY A 308 -0.60 -5.86 -16.33
C GLY A 308 -0.51 -5.99 -14.81
N ARG A 309 -1.31 -5.20 -14.07
CA ARG A 309 -1.33 -5.26 -12.60
C ARG A 309 -1.86 -6.60 -12.06
N VAL A 310 -2.82 -7.20 -12.76
CA VAL A 310 -3.36 -8.52 -12.40
C VAL A 310 -2.32 -9.61 -12.68
N ARG A 311 -1.64 -9.54 -13.84
CA ARG A 311 -0.52 -10.42 -14.16
C ARG A 311 0.59 -10.33 -13.10
N LEU A 312 0.96 -9.12 -12.68
CA LEU A 312 1.97 -8.89 -11.65
C LEU A 312 1.60 -9.53 -10.31
N GLU A 313 0.35 -9.34 -9.85
CA GLU A 313 -0.16 -9.98 -8.65
C GLU A 313 -0.12 -11.52 -8.75
N ALA A 314 -0.45 -12.07 -9.91
CA ALA A 314 -0.39 -13.51 -10.16
C ALA A 314 1.04 -14.05 -10.09
N VAL A 315 1.98 -13.39 -10.76
CA VAL A 315 3.42 -13.73 -10.69
C VAL A 315 3.92 -13.67 -9.25
N ARG A 316 3.61 -12.60 -8.51
CA ARG A 316 3.96 -12.51 -7.09
C ARG A 316 3.38 -13.69 -6.30
N ALA A 317 2.11 -14.04 -6.51
CA ALA A 317 1.46 -15.14 -5.81
C ALA A 317 2.10 -16.51 -6.12
N LEU A 318 2.56 -16.72 -7.36
CA LEU A 318 3.22 -17.97 -7.78
C LEU A 318 4.53 -18.24 -7.01
N SER A 319 5.21 -17.20 -6.51
CA SER A 319 6.41 -17.38 -5.66
C SER A 319 6.14 -18.18 -4.38
N PHE A 320 4.89 -18.25 -3.92
CA PHE A 320 4.48 -19.02 -2.73
C PHE A 320 4.17 -20.49 -3.04
N LEU A 321 4.11 -20.87 -4.31
CA LEU A 321 3.95 -22.26 -4.75
C LEU A 321 5.31 -22.91 -5.03
N LYS A 322 5.28 -24.21 -5.37
CA LYS A 322 6.46 -25.02 -5.68
C LYS A 322 6.28 -25.81 -6.97
N GLY A 323 7.40 -26.22 -7.55
CA GLY A 323 7.46 -27.16 -8.68
C GLY A 323 7.34 -26.52 -10.06
N ASP A 324 7.63 -27.33 -11.08
CA ASP A 324 7.77 -26.89 -12.48
C ASP A 324 6.52 -26.19 -13.01
N ALA A 325 5.33 -26.64 -12.62
CA ALA A 325 4.08 -26.04 -13.06
C ALA A 325 3.92 -24.58 -12.59
N ALA A 326 4.46 -24.21 -11.42
CA ALA A 326 4.48 -22.82 -10.96
C ALA A 326 5.46 -21.96 -11.77
N VAL A 327 6.61 -22.53 -12.13
CA VAL A 327 7.61 -21.90 -13.01
C VAL A 327 7.04 -21.64 -14.39
N GLU A 328 6.48 -22.68 -15.03
CA GLU A 328 5.85 -22.59 -16.34
C GLU A 328 4.76 -21.53 -16.34
N THR A 329 3.89 -21.52 -15.32
CA THR A 329 2.81 -20.54 -15.20
C THR A 329 3.34 -19.11 -15.02
N ALA A 330 4.41 -18.91 -14.26
CA ALA A 330 5.00 -17.59 -14.08
C ALA A 330 5.59 -17.04 -15.39
N LEU A 331 6.17 -17.92 -16.21
CA LEU A 331 6.75 -17.55 -17.50
C LEU A 331 5.69 -17.23 -18.58
N GLU A 332 4.42 -17.61 -18.40
CA GLU A 332 3.36 -17.27 -19.35
C GLU A 332 3.18 -15.75 -19.52
N VAL A 333 3.58 -14.95 -18.53
CA VAL A 333 3.54 -13.48 -18.65
C VAL A 333 4.45 -12.93 -19.74
N LEU A 334 5.44 -13.70 -20.20
CA LEU A 334 6.33 -13.34 -21.30
C LEU A 334 5.62 -13.33 -22.67
N ASN A 335 4.40 -13.88 -22.75
CA ASN A 335 3.54 -13.76 -23.93
C ASN A 335 2.84 -12.39 -24.03
N HIS A 336 3.02 -11.52 -23.04
CA HIS A 336 2.37 -10.22 -22.95
C HIS A 336 3.39 -9.09 -22.87
N ASP A 337 2.92 -7.85 -23.08
CA ASP A 337 3.75 -6.68 -22.82
C ASP A 337 4.20 -6.64 -21.35
N SER A 338 5.48 -6.31 -21.17
CA SER A 338 6.13 -6.21 -19.88
C SER A 338 6.71 -4.82 -19.64
N ASP A 339 6.98 -4.52 -18.39
CA ASP A 339 7.53 -3.26 -17.92
C ASP A 339 8.49 -3.49 -16.75
N LYS A 340 9.06 -2.42 -16.19
CA LYS A 340 10.01 -2.50 -15.07
C LYS A 340 9.45 -3.21 -13.83
N TRP A 341 8.14 -3.13 -13.59
CA TRP A 341 7.48 -3.68 -12.41
C TRP A 341 7.25 -5.18 -12.58
N LEU A 342 6.68 -5.59 -13.72
CA LEU A 342 6.43 -6.99 -14.01
C LEU A 342 7.73 -7.78 -14.19
N ASN A 343 8.72 -7.21 -14.89
CA ASN A 343 10.04 -7.83 -15.03
C ASN A 343 10.71 -8.04 -13.67
N TYR A 344 10.72 -7.02 -12.80
CA TYR A 344 11.28 -7.16 -11.46
C TYR A 344 10.57 -8.26 -10.66
N THR A 345 9.23 -8.28 -10.71
CA THR A 345 8.43 -9.27 -9.97
C THR A 345 8.67 -10.70 -10.48
N LEU A 346 8.78 -10.86 -11.80
CA LEU A 346 9.10 -12.14 -12.44
C LEU A 346 10.50 -12.61 -12.05
N GLU A 347 11.51 -11.76 -12.15
CA GLU A 347 12.88 -12.11 -11.77
C GLU A 347 12.96 -12.54 -10.29
N GLU A 348 12.31 -11.82 -9.37
CA GLU A 348 12.26 -12.21 -7.95
C GLU A 348 11.50 -13.52 -7.72
N THR A 349 10.41 -13.73 -8.46
CA THR A 349 9.62 -14.97 -8.39
C THR A 349 10.42 -16.17 -8.88
N MET A 350 11.09 -16.03 -10.04
CA MET A 350 11.95 -17.07 -10.61
C MET A 350 13.11 -17.41 -9.68
N ARG A 351 13.77 -16.40 -9.09
CA ARG A 351 14.81 -16.62 -8.07
C ARG A 351 14.31 -17.46 -6.91
N GLN A 352 13.09 -17.22 -6.43
CA GLN A 352 12.52 -18.02 -5.34
C GLN A 352 12.14 -19.44 -5.79
N LEU A 353 11.65 -19.63 -7.03
CA LEU A 353 11.23 -20.94 -7.52
C LEU A 353 12.40 -21.85 -7.92
N GLU A 354 13.47 -21.29 -8.51
CA GLU A 354 14.68 -22.04 -8.91
C GLU A 354 15.52 -22.55 -7.72
N MET A 355 15.31 -21.97 -6.53
CA MET A 355 16.01 -22.36 -5.31
C MET A 355 15.35 -23.52 -4.56
N GLN A 356 14.15 -23.95 -4.97
CA GLN A 356 13.31 -24.89 -4.22
C GLN A 356 13.50 -26.35 -4.60
#